data_AF-A0A0K6FMM4-F1
#
_entry.id   AF-A0A0K6FMM4-F1
#
_cell.length_a   1.000
_cell.length_b   1.000
_cell.length_c   1.000
_cell.angle_alpha   90.00
_cell.angle_beta   90.00
_cell.angle_gamma   90.00
#
_symmetry.space_group_name_H-M   'P 1'
#
loop_
_entity.id
_entity.type
_entity.pdbx_description
1 polymer ?
#
loop_
_entity_poly.entity_id
_entity_poly.type
_entity_poly.pdbx_seq_one_letter_code
_entity_poly.pdbx_strand_id
1 'polypeptide(L)'
;MLCSTLVLALFSASLSAAAPSHEQTRSPKAHHVKRNPEHSLQLVVKPQDDLKDPDDLTVSATIINMGSEAVKILNDPNGPLSSWKTHTFNFVPIPSVGSDGVKSKSAGLPPDVNAIRVKYNPKVAAALDDPTTYTLLQPGENKTVVHDLSGMYNFHFPGGYAVKLASPAEYFNIIEDDGSISRVPATLTTAEVENASILNIPAGALLTSKKGLMNTGIASIDAVALGRPNNRMIRRAEDPKFNNCSAEQQTSIAAGVEAALAYNTDAVNYLNGTLGERYTTWFGALADNRTEIVKGHFANLTDKIDQFQFDCSCDKQDTFAYVYPTRFPTVYLCGAFWKAPANGTDSKGGTIVHEGTHFVNIGGTDDYVYGQSGAKNLATSNPDQAIMNADSHEYFVENKPQLS
;
A
#
# COMPACT_ATOMS: atom_id res chain seq x y z
N MET A 1 -54.67 -20.64 75.98
CA MET A 1 -53.42 -21.38 76.23
C MET A 1 -52.53 -21.19 75.02
N LEU A 2 -51.32 -20.68 75.24
CA LEU A 2 -50.33 -20.31 74.22
C LEU A 2 -49.73 -21.55 73.54
N CYS A 3 -49.51 -21.49 72.22
CA CYS A 3 -48.17 -21.39 71.64
C CYS A 3 -48.24 -21.29 70.11
N SER A 4 -47.41 -20.40 69.59
CA SER A 4 -47.31 -19.95 68.20
C SER A 4 -46.45 -20.91 67.38
N THR A 5 -46.90 -21.31 66.19
CA THR A 5 -46.07 -21.94 65.16
C THR A 5 -46.36 -21.29 63.80
N LEU A 6 -45.29 -20.73 63.24
CA LEU A 6 -45.21 -20.05 61.96
C LEU A 6 -44.99 -21.11 60.87
N VAL A 7 -45.85 -21.20 59.85
CA VAL A 7 -45.54 -21.91 58.59
C VAL A 7 -46.04 -21.11 57.39
N LEU A 8 -45.07 -20.85 56.51
CA LEU A 8 -45.11 -20.09 55.26
C LEU A 8 -46.16 -20.63 54.26
N ALA A 9 -46.88 -19.71 53.62
CA ALA A 9 -47.72 -19.97 52.46
C ALA A 9 -46.87 -20.09 51.18
N LEU A 10 -46.96 -21.24 50.50
CA LEU A 10 -46.46 -21.45 49.14
C LEU A 10 -47.63 -21.29 48.17
N PHE A 11 -47.63 -20.20 47.39
CA PHE A 11 -48.51 -20.03 46.24
C PHE A 11 -47.84 -20.58 44.99
N SER A 12 -48.49 -21.56 44.37
CA SER A 12 -48.14 -22.11 43.07
C SER A 12 -48.54 -21.12 41.97
N ALA A 13 -47.56 -20.63 41.21
CA ALA A 13 -47.80 -19.92 39.96
C ALA A 13 -47.01 -20.61 38.84
N SER A 14 -47.75 -21.17 37.89
CA SER A 14 -47.24 -21.70 36.62
C SER A 14 -46.71 -20.55 35.75
N LEU A 15 -45.39 -20.47 35.55
CA LEU A 15 -44.78 -19.65 34.52
C LEU A 15 -44.50 -20.53 33.28
N SER A 16 -45.20 -20.24 32.18
CA SER A 16 -44.76 -20.65 30.85
C SER A 16 -43.40 -20.03 30.55
N ALA A 17 -42.41 -20.86 30.27
CA ALA A 17 -41.12 -20.43 29.76
C ALA A 17 -41.31 -19.85 28.35
N ALA A 18 -41.21 -18.53 28.22
CA ALA A 18 -41.00 -17.88 26.94
C ALA A 18 -39.55 -18.13 26.50
N ALA A 19 -39.35 -18.67 25.31
CA ALA A 19 -38.04 -18.84 24.69
C ALA A 19 -37.35 -17.47 24.54
N PRO A 20 -36.05 -17.35 24.82
CA PRO A 20 -35.33 -16.11 24.61
C PRO A 20 -35.29 -15.83 23.10
N SER A 21 -35.93 -14.74 22.70
CA SER A 21 -35.80 -14.18 21.36
C SER A 21 -34.34 -13.82 21.12
N HIS A 22 -33.75 -14.40 20.07
CA HIS A 22 -32.45 -14.04 19.53
C HIS A 22 -32.34 -12.52 19.38
N GLU A 23 -31.62 -11.87 20.29
CA GLU A 23 -31.02 -10.58 20.04
C GLU A 23 -29.96 -10.81 18.96
N GLN A 24 -30.31 -10.51 17.71
CA GLN A 24 -29.32 -10.28 16.67
C GLN A 24 -28.41 -9.16 17.17
N THR A 25 -27.22 -9.54 17.63
CA THR A 25 -26.09 -8.63 17.79
C THR A 25 -25.88 -7.95 16.45
N ARG A 26 -26.40 -6.73 16.38
CA ARG A 26 -26.27 -5.84 15.23
C ARG A 26 -24.79 -5.59 15.04
N SER A 27 -24.23 -6.21 13.99
CA SER A 27 -22.88 -5.94 13.53
C SER A 27 -22.67 -4.42 13.47
N PRO A 28 -21.53 -3.87 13.94
CA PRO A 28 -21.31 -2.44 13.92
C PRO A 28 -21.47 -1.97 12.48
N LYS A 29 -22.44 -1.07 12.24
CA LYS A 29 -22.55 -0.40 10.95
C LYS A 29 -21.18 0.20 10.66
N ALA A 30 -20.54 -0.24 9.59
CA ALA A 30 -19.37 0.44 9.07
C ALA A 30 -19.74 1.93 8.94
N HIS A 31 -19.04 2.79 9.65
CA HIS A 31 -19.10 4.22 9.41
C HIS A 31 -18.52 4.45 8.02
N HIS A 32 -19.37 4.32 6.99
CA HIS A 32 -19.11 4.98 5.73
C HIS A 32 -19.14 6.48 6.05
N VAL A 33 -17.96 7.07 6.18
CA VAL A 33 -17.83 8.53 6.15
C VAL A 33 -18.55 8.98 4.88
N LYS A 34 -19.63 9.74 5.08
CA LYS A 34 -20.52 10.16 4.00
C LYS A 34 -19.70 11.14 3.16
N ARG A 35 -19.38 10.78 1.90
CA ARG A 35 -18.64 11.64 0.97
C ARG A 35 -19.25 13.04 0.99
N ASN A 36 -18.46 14.06 1.33
CA ASN A 36 -18.88 15.44 1.15
C ASN A 36 -19.01 15.69 -0.37
N PRO A 37 -20.23 15.94 -0.89
CA PRO A 37 -20.42 16.15 -2.33
C PRO A 37 -19.69 17.39 -2.84
N GLU A 38 -19.29 18.30 -1.95
CA GLU A 38 -18.53 19.50 -2.29
C GLU A 38 -17.05 19.22 -2.58
N HIS A 39 -16.51 18.06 -2.17
CA HIS A 39 -15.14 17.66 -2.49
C HIS A 39 -15.05 17.21 -3.95
N SER A 40 -14.51 18.09 -4.80
CA SER A 40 -14.29 17.84 -6.22
C SER A 40 -12.84 18.14 -6.58
N LEU A 41 -12.12 17.12 -7.03
CA LEU A 41 -10.74 17.23 -7.46
C LEU A 41 -10.63 16.97 -8.96
N GLN A 42 -9.84 17.78 -9.63
CA GLN A 42 -9.42 17.56 -11.00
C GLN A 42 -7.92 17.29 -11.04
N LEU A 43 -7.51 16.36 -11.89
CA LEU A 43 -6.11 16.04 -12.10
C LEU A 43 -5.73 16.24 -13.57
N VAL A 44 -4.61 16.92 -13.76
CA VAL A 44 -3.92 17.05 -15.05
C VAL A 44 -2.55 16.38 -14.92
N VAL A 45 -2.21 15.50 -15.86
CA VAL A 45 -0.89 14.85 -15.91
C VAL A 45 -0.22 15.25 -17.21
N LYS A 46 1.06 15.63 -17.16
CA LYS A 46 1.86 15.94 -18.35
C LYS A 46 3.26 15.33 -18.23
N PRO A 47 3.61 14.33 -19.05
CA PRO A 47 4.99 13.86 -19.17
C PRO A 47 5.86 14.92 -19.87
N GLN A 48 7.18 14.78 -19.75
CA GLN A 48 8.09 15.46 -20.67
C GLN A 48 7.84 15.04 -22.14
N ASP A 49 8.10 15.94 -23.09
CA ASP A 49 7.68 15.76 -24.48
C ASP A 49 8.41 14.57 -25.18
N ASP A 50 9.72 14.46 -24.96
CA ASP A 50 10.56 13.40 -25.52
C ASP A 50 11.41 12.72 -24.43
N LEU A 51 11.49 11.39 -24.45
CA LEU A 51 12.42 10.63 -23.60
C LEU A 51 13.62 10.16 -24.42
N LYS A 52 14.84 10.54 -23.99
CA LYS A 52 16.10 10.06 -24.57
C LYS A 52 16.89 9.18 -23.60
N ASP A 53 16.75 9.44 -22.31
CA ASP A 53 17.37 8.67 -21.23
C ASP A 53 16.29 8.35 -20.18
N PRO A 54 16.01 7.06 -19.88
CA PRO A 54 15.08 6.68 -18.82
C PRO A 54 15.55 7.10 -17.42
N ASP A 55 16.82 7.48 -17.25
CA ASP A 55 17.37 8.06 -16.03
C ASP A 55 17.15 9.58 -15.91
N ASP A 56 16.39 10.18 -16.82
CA ASP A 56 15.94 11.58 -16.78
C ASP A 56 14.41 11.70 -16.96
N LEU A 57 13.65 10.61 -16.78
CA LEU A 57 12.20 10.61 -16.99
C LEU A 57 11.50 11.46 -15.93
N THR A 58 10.70 12.43 -16.39
CA THR A 58 9.84 13.23 -15.50
C THR A 58 8.37 13.25 -15.94
N VAL A 59 7.47 13.32 -14.97
CA VAL A 59 6.04 13.53 -15.16
C VAL A 59 5.55 14.60 -14.18
N SER A 60 4.84 15.61 -14.68
CA SER A 60 4.16 16.58 -13.82
C SER A 60 2.72 16.16 -13.58
N ALA A 61 2.26 16.28 -12.32
CA ALA A 61 0.88 16.07 -11.94
C ALA A 61 0.37 17.33 -11.22
N THR A 62 -0.74 17.88 -11.70
CA THR A 62 -1.39 19.07 -11.16
C THR A 62 -2.76 18.69 -10.61
N ILE A 63 -2.93 18.82 -9.30
CA ILE A 63 -4.21 18.67 -8.62
C ILE A 63 -4.86 20.04 -8.47
N ILE A 64 -6.13 20.14 -8.82
CA ILE A 64 -6.94 21.35 -8.74
C ILE A 64 -8.16 21.07 -7.87
N ASN A 65 -8.42 21.92 -6.89
CA ASN A 65 -9.65 21.88 -6.12
C ASN A 65 -10.76 22.57 -6.93
N MET A 66 -11.69 21.78 -7.47
CA MET A 66 -12.86 22.24 -8.21
C MET A 66 -14.10 22.36 -7.32
N GLY A 67 -13.96 22.07 -6.03
CA GLY A 67 -15.00 22.17 -5.03
C GLY A 67 -15.25 23.61 -4.56
N SER A 68 -16.25 23.75 -3.70
CA SER A 68 -16.64 25.04 -3.10
C SER A 68 -15.97 25.31 -1.74
N GLU A 69 -15.34 24.28 -1.15
CA GLU A 69 -14.69 24.33 0.17
C GLU A 69 -13.19 24.03 0.07
N ALA A 70 -12.42 24.40 1.10
CA ALA A 70 -11.02 24.04 1.19
C ALA A 70 -10.87 22.53 1.43
N VAL A 71 -9.86 21.91 0.81
CA VAL A 71 -9.58 20.48 0.95
C VAL A 71 -8.19 20.24 1.51
N LYS A 72 -8.11 19.41 2.55
CA LYS A 72 -6.86 18.97 3.17
C LYS A 72 -6.54 17.54 2.74
N ILE A 73 -5.67 17.39 1.75
CA ILE A 73 -5.39 16.13 1.06
C ILE A 73 -4.13 15.50 1.64
N LEU A 74 -4.17 14.24 2.10
CA LEU A 74 -2.96 13.53 2.51
C LEU A 74 -2.00 13.31 1.34
N ASN A 75 -0.71 13.51 1.58
CA ASN A 75 0.36 13.24 0.63
C ASN A 75 0.70 11.74 0.63
N ASP A 76 -0.27 10.91 0.25
CA ASP A 76 -0.14 9.45 0.16
C ASP A 76 1.08 9.07 -0.70
N PRO A 77 1.99 8.18 -0.23
CA PRO A 77 3.16 7.77 -0.99
C PRO A 77 2.84 7.34 -2.42
N ASN A 78 1.77 6.58 -2.64
CA ASN A 78 1.33 6.08 -3.95
C ASN A 78 0.58 7.12 -4.80
N GLY A 79 0.37 8.33 -4.26
CA GLY A 79 -0.41 9.38 -4.88
C GLY A 79 0.42 10.40 -5.67
N PRO A 80 -0.24 11.23 -6.50
CA PRO A 80 0.45 12.23 -7.34
C PRO A 80 0.93 13.48 -6.58
N LEU A 81 0.58 13.63 -5.29
CA LEU A 81 1.08 14.70 -4.42
C LEU A 81 2.34 14.32 -3.63
N SER A 82 2.78 13.08 -3.74
CA SER A 82 3.98 12.54 -3.10
C SER A 82 5.20 12.67 -4.00
N SER A 83 6.40 12.67 -3.42
CA SER A 83 7.67 12.57 -4.16
C SER A 83 8.32 11.19 -4.07
N TRP A 84 7.67 10.22 -3.41
CA TRP A 84 8.15 8.85 -3.37
C TRP A 84 8.14 8.22 -4.77
N LYS A 85 9.15 7.41 -5.07
CA LYS A 85 9.27 6.62 -6.31
C LYS A 85 8.45 5.33 -6.26
N THR A 86 7.18 5.45 -5.87
CA THR A 86 6.16 4.40 -5.91
C THR A 86 5.52 4.32 -7.30
N HIS A 87 4.72 3.28 -7.55
CA HIS A 87 4.08 3.09 -8.85
C HIS A 87 2.84 3.99 -9.01
N THR A 88 3.06 5.26 -9.35
CA THR A 88 2.01 6.27 -9.48
C THR A 88 1.45 6.39 -10.90
N PHE A 89 2.26 6.11 -11.94
CA PHE A 89 1.92 6.34 -13.35
C PHE A 89 2.04 5.07 -14.19
N ASN A 90 1.03 4.79 -15.01
CA ASN A 90 1.07 3.77 -16.05
C ASN A 90 1.39 4.41 -17.41
N PHE A 91 2.31 3.81 -18.16
CA PHE A 91 2.56 4.18 -19.56
C PHE A 91 1.92 3.13 -20.47
N VAL A 92 0.82 3.49 -21.12
CA VAL A 92 0.04 2.58 -21.96
C VAL A 92 0.39 2.80 -23.43
N PRO A 93 0.93 1.78 -24.12
CA PRO A 93 1.27 1.88 -25.55
C PRO A 93 0.08 2.32 -26.39
N ILE A 94 0.30 3.29 -27.27
CA ILE A 94 -0.70 3.74 -28.25
C ILE A 94 -0.49 2.96 -29.54
N PRO A 95 -1.50 2.23 -30.04
CA PRO A 95 -1.40 1.56 -31.32
C PRO A 95 -1.14 2.57 -32.43
N SER A 96 -0.03 2.41 -33.17
CA SER A 96 0.25 3.20 -34.37
C SER A 96 -0.21 2.49 -35.64
N VAL A 97 -0.64 3.28 -36.63
CA VAL A 97 -0.95 2.80 -37.99
C VAL A 97 0.18 3.29 -38.89
N GLY A 98 0.79 2.38 -39.66
CA GLY A 98 1.77 2.74 -40.68
C GLY A 98 1.15 3.63 -41.76
N SER A 99 2.00 4.29 -42.55
CA SER A 99 1.59 5.12 -43.69
C SER A 99 0.85 4.32 -44.79
N ASP A 100 0.93 3.00 -44.75
CA ASP A 100 0.25 2.03 -45.61
C ASP A 100 -1.14 1.60 -45.07
N GLY A 101 -1.59 2.19 -43.95
CA GLY A 101 -2.85 1.83 -43.29
C GLY A 101 -2.77 0.51 -42.51
N VAL A 102 -1.59 -0.12 -42.42
CA VAL A 102 -1.39 -1.35 -41.66
C VAL A 102 -1.14 -0.98 -40.20
N LYS A 103 -2.01 -1.46 -39.30
CA LYS A 103 -1.76 -1.36 -37.85
C LYS A 103 -0.42 -2.05 -37.55
N SER A 104 0.47 -1.35 -36.85
CA SER A 104 1.73 -1.94 -36.38
C SER A 104 1.41 -3.26 -35.67
N LYS A 105 2.00 -4.37 -36.14
CA LYS A 105 1.74 -5.71 -35.59
C LYS A 105 2.24 -5.87 -34.15
N SER A 106 3.12 -4.98 -33.69
CA SER A 106 3.45 -4.84 -32.28
C SER A 106 2.53 -3.79 -31.66
N ALA A 107 1.38 -4.21 -31.11
CA ALA A 107 0.87 -3.52 -29.95
C ALA A 107 2.02 -3.59 -28.92
N GLY A 108 2.67 -2.45 -28.63
CA GLY A 108 3.75 -2.43 -27.66
C GLY A 108 3.27 -3.05 -26.34
N LEU A 109 4.18 -3.65 -25.58
CA LEU A 109 3.90 -4.00 -24.19
C LEU A 109 4.12 -2.75 -23.33
N PRO A 110 3.38 -2.57 -22.21
CA PRO A 110 3.75 -1.58 -21.20
C PRO A 110 5.21 -1.75 -20.76
N PRO A 111 5.90 -0.66 -20.36
CA PRO A 111 7.25 -0.78 -19.84
C PRO A 111 7.27 -1.60 -18.55
N ASP A 112 8.40 -2.25 -18.26
CA ASP A 112 8.62 -2.82 -16.94
C ASP A 112 8.71 -1.68 -15.92
N VAL A 113 8.15 -1.91 -14.73
CA VAL A 113 8.14 -0.95 -13.64
C VAL A 113 8.97 -1.47 -12.48
N ASN A 114 9.93 -0.66 -12.04
CA ASN A 114 10.70 -0.84 -10.82
C ASN A 114 10.39 0.35 -9.90
N ALA A 115 9.61 0.12 -8.87
CA ALA A 115 9.15 1.14 -7.93
C ALA A 115 9.31 0.59 -6.51
N ILE A 116 9.52 1.47 -5.53
CA ILE A 116 9.49 1.06 -4.13
C ILE A 116 8.06 0.68 -3.72
N ARG A 117 7.95 0.00 -2.58
CA ARG A 117 6.70 -0.26 -1.86
C ARG A 117 6.81 0.30 -0.47
N VAL A 118 5.73 0.82 0.07
CA VAL A 118 5.76 1.64 1.30
C VAL A 118 4.56 1.27 2.17
N LYS A 119 4.78 0.65 3.32
CA LYS A 119 3.72 0.57 4.33
C LYS A 119 3.47 1.93 4.97
N TYR A 120 2.40 2.58 4.57
CA TYR A 120 1.97 3.91 5.02
C TYR A 120 0.83 3.85 6.05
N ASN A 121 0.82 4.78 7.01
CA ASN A 121 -0.26 4.91 7.98
C ASN A 121 -1.06 6.21 7.78
N PRO A 122 -2.16 6.18 7.02
CA PRO A 122 -2.95 7.38 6.75
C PRO A 122 -3.56 7.98 8.02
N LYS A 123 -3.90 7.16 9.02
CA LYS A 123 -4.46 7.65 10.30
C LYS A 123 -3.42 8.41 11.12
N VAL A 124 -2.20 7.90 11.20
CA VAL A 124 -1.10 8.60 11.87
C VAL A 124 -0.78 9.89 11.10
N ALA A 125 -0.67 9.83 9.77
CA ALA A 125 -0.42 11.01 8.95
C ALA A 125 -1.45 12.13 9.17
N ALA A 126 -2.74 11.79 9.22
CA ALA A 126 -3.82 12.73 9.47
C ALA A 126 -3.80 13.35 10.87
N ALA A 127 -3.31 12.60 11.86
CA ALA A 127 -3.23 13.03 13.26
C ALA A 127 -1.93 13.78 13.61
N LEU A 128 -0.92 13.77 12.73
CA LEU A 128 0.32 14.50 12.94
C LEU A 128 0.09 16.01 12.71
N ASP A 129 0.63 16.82 13.62
CA ASP A 129 0.77 18.27 13.44
C ASP A 129 2.01 18.58 12.58
N ASP A 130 2.06 17.99 11.40
CA ASP A 130 3.15 18.15 10.44
C ASP A 130 2.55 18.58 9.08
N PRO A 131 2.75 19.83 8.64
CA PRO A 131 2.20 20.32 7.39
C PRO A 131 2.81 19.65 6.14
N THR A 132 3.84 18.81 6.30
CA THR A 132 4.42 18.04 5.19
C THR A 132 3.65 16.75 4.88
N THR A 133 2.75 16.30 5.76
CA THR A 133 1.94 15.08 5.56
C THR A 133 0.71 15.32 4.69
N TYR A 134 0.36 16.58 4.42
CA TYR A 134 -0.81 16.94 3.63
C TYR A 134 -0.55 18.15 2.70
N THR A 135 -1.44 18.33 1.73
CA THR A 135 -1.55 19.50 0.86
C THR A 135 -2.90 20.16 1.13
N LEU A 136 -2.91 21.44 1.48
CA LEU A 136 -4.13 22.25 1.61
C LEU A 136 -4.38 22.99 0.29
N LEU A 137 -5.59 22.87 -0.27
CA LEU A 137 -6.01 23.63 -1.45
C LEU A 137 -7.31 24.38 -1.17
N GLN A 138 -7.31 25.69 -1.33
CA GLN A 138 -8.52 26.51 -1.36
C GLN A 138 -9.34 26.24 -2.64
N PRO A 139 -10.63 26.62 -2.68
CA PRO A 139 -11.43 26.56 -3.91
C PRO A 139 -10.73 27.22 -5.10
N GLY A 140 -10.55 26.49 -6.20
CA GLY A 140 -9.85 26.93 -7.41
C GLY A 140 -8.32 26.91 -7.33
N GLU A 141 -7.73 26.64 -6.16
CA GLU A 141 -6.28 26.50 -6.00
C GLU A 141 -5.79 25.19 -6.63
N ASN A 142 -4.54 25.20 -7.07
CA ASN A 142 -3.88 24.02 -7.60
C ASN A 142 -2.48 23.81 -7.02
N LYS A 143 -2.03 22.56 -7.01
CA LYS A 143 -0.67 22.16 -6.69
C LYS A 143 -0.12 21.30 -7.80
N THR A 144 1.05 21.68 -8.31
CA THR A 144 1.82 20.86 -9.25
C THR A 144 2.99 20.21 -8.54
N VAL A 145 3.17 18.92 -8.77
CA VAL A 145 4.35 18.13 -8.37
C VAL A 145 5.02 17.60 -9.63
N VAL A 146 6.33 17.83 -9.75
CA VAL A 146 7.14 17.22 -10.81
C VAL A 146 7.79 15.97 -10.22
N HIS A 147 7.41 14.83 -10.76
CA HIS A 147 7.91 13.52 -10.35
C HIS A 147 9.16 13.19 -11.13
N ASP A 148 10.27 13.01 -10.42
CA ASP A 148 11.44 12.32 -10.95
C ASP A 148 11.15 10.81 -10.97
N LEU A 149 11.12 10.20 -12.15
CA LEU A 149 10.88 8.77 -12.35
C LEU A 149 12.15 8.04 -12.83
N SER A 150 13.32 8.66 -12.64
CA SER A 150 14.59 8.12 -13.09
C SER A 150 14.84 6.72 -12.53
N GLY A 151 15.14 5.79 -13.44
CA GLY A 151 15.42 4.41 -13.12
C GLY A 151 14.22 3.51 -12.84
N MET A 152 13.00 4.06 -12.92
CA MET A 152 11.77 3.31 -12.62
C MET A 152 11.19 2.54 -13.81
N TYR A 153 11.33 3.03 -15.04
CA TYR A 153 10.66 2.45 -16.20
C TYR A 153 11.65 1.98 -17.25
N ASN A 154 11.44 0.77 -17.78
CA ASN A 154 12.19 0.24 -18.92
C ASN A 154 11.28 0.10 -20.13
N PHE A 155 11.49 0.93 -21.15
CA PHE A 155 10.69 0.92 -22.38
C PHE A 155 11.34 0.02 -23.43
N HIS A 156 10.65 -1.07 -23.76
CA HIS A 156 11.13 -2.08 -24.71
C HIS A 156 10.80 -1.79 -26.17
N PHE A 157 9.87 -0.86 -26.42
CA PHE A 157 9.38 -0.56 -27.76
C PHE A 157 9.30 0.94 -28.01
N PRO A 158 9.65 1.41 -29.22
CA PRO A 158 9.45 2.80 -29.62
C PRO A 158 7.97 3.11 -29.85
N GLY A 159 7.63 4.39 -29.91
CA GLY A 159 6.28 4.87 -30.17
C GLY A 159 5.69 5.74 -29.06
N GLY A 160 4.43 6.13 -29.23
CA GLY A 160 3.71 6.95 -28.27
C GLY A 160 3.12 6.11 -27.14
N TYR A 161 3.23 6.60 -25.91
CA TYR A 161 2.62 6.02 -24.72
C TYR A 161 1.71 7.04 -24.06
N ALA A 162 0.45 6.67 -23.83
CA ALA A 162 -0.47 7.48 -23.05
C ALA A 162 -0.13 7.32 -21.57
N VAL A 163 0.06 8.43 -20.87
CA VAL A 163 0.25 8.41 -19.42
C VAL A 163 -1.11 8.34 -18.73
N LYS A 164 -1.26 7.36 -17.85
CA LYS A 164 -2.41 7.16 -16.97
C LYS A 164 -1.95 7.09 -15.53
N LEU A 165 -2.87 7.22 -14.58
CA LEU A 165 -2.58 6.88 -13.20
C LEU A 165 -2.58 5.36 -12.99
N ALA A 166 -1.83 4.93 -11.99
CA ALA A 166 -2.03 3.63 -11.37
C ALA A 166 -3.28 3.64 -10.50
N SER A 167 -3.94 2.48 -10.36
CA SER A 167 -5.20 2.35 -9.61
C SER A 167 -5.18 2.94 -8.19
N PRO A 168 -4.09 2.84 -7.40
CA PRO A 168 -4.03 3.47 -6.08
C PRO A 168 -4.02 5.01 -6.14
N ALA A 169 -3.43 5.58 -7.20
CA ALA A 169 -3.21 7.01 -7.37
C ALA A 169 -4.44 7.80 -7.84
N GLU A 170 -5.53 7.11 -8.23
CA GLU A 170 -6.78 7.72 -8.71
C GLU A 170 -7.65 8.30 -7.58
N TYR A 171 -7.36 7.93 -6.34
CA TYR A 171 -8.14 8.30 -5.17
C TYR A 171 -7.30 9.08 -4.16
N PHE A 172 -7.91 10.10 -3.57
CA PHE A 172 -7.28 10.99 -2.61
C PHE A 172 -7.91 10.82 -1.24
N ASN A 173 -7.08 10.75 -0.22
CA ASN A 173 -7.52 10.71 1.17
C ASN A 173 -7.64 12.15 1.68
N ILE A 174 -8.85 12.58 2.03
CA ILE A 174 -9.15 13.92 2.55
C ILE A 174 -9.29 13.83 4.06
N ILE A 175 -8.58 14.69 4.79
CA ILE A 175 -8.77 14.87 6.22
C ILE A 175 -9.98 15.79 6.40
N GLU A 176 -11.05 15.26 6.98
CA GLU A 176 -12.25 16.01 7.30
C GLU A 176 -12.09 16.79 8.61
N ASP A 177 -12.98 17.75 8.86
CA ASP A 177 -12.93 18.62 10.05
C ASP A 177 -13.00 17.86 11.38
N ASP A 178 -13.63 16.69 11.40
CA ASP A 178 -13.72 15.80 12.57
C ASP A 178 -12.48 14.90 12.75
N GLY A 179 -11.47 15.06 11.89
CA GLY A 179 -10.25 14.24 11.85
C GLY A 179 -10.43 12.88 11.20
N SER A 180 -11.63 12.54 10.71
CA SER A 180 -11.84 11.34 9.90
C SER A 180 -11.23 11.50 8.51
N ILE A 181 -11.05 10.37 7.82
CA ILE A 181 -10.48 10.34 6.47
C ILE A 181 -11.56 9.87 5.52
N SER A 182 -11.90 10.69 4.54
CA SER A 182 -12.74 10.32 3.41
C SER A 182 -11.89 10.05 2.16
N ARG A 183 -12.45 9.31 1.20
CA ARG A 183 -11.77 8.96 -0.04
C ARG A 183 -12.51 9.56 -1.23
N VAL A 184 -11.83 10.39 -2.01
CA VAL A 184 -12.42 11.16 -3.12
C VAL A 184 -11.66 10.82 -4.41
N PRO A 185 -12.33 10.39 -5.49
CA PRO A 185 -11.67 10.22 -6.78
C PRO A 185 -11.40 11.58 -7.42
N ALA A 186 -10.27 11.73 -8.12
CA ALA A 186 -10.09 12.88 -9.01
C ALA A 186 -10.66 12.59 -10.39
N THR A 187 -11.26 13.61 -11.01
CA THR A 187 -11.62 13.55 -12.42
C THR A 187 -10.37 13.84 -13.24
N LEU A 188 -9.89 12.85 -13.98
CA LEU A 188 -8.83 13.02 -14.97
C LEU A 188 -9.36 13.87 -16.11
N THR A 189 -8.88 15.10 -16.22
CA THR A 189 -9.03 15.85 -17.47
C THR A 189 -7.89 15.50 -18.39
N THR A 190 -8.16 14.57 -19.31
CA THR A 190 -7.47 14.52 -20.59
C THR A 190 -7.94 15.73 -21.39
N ALA A 191 -7.55 16.94 -20.97
CA ALA A 191 -7.96 18.14 -21.66
C ALA A 191 -7.44 18.05 -23.11
N GLU A 192 -8.41 18.02 -24.03
CA GLU A 192 -8.31 18.03 -25.49
C GLU A 192 -8.00 16.69 -26.18
N VAL A 193 -9.03 16.22 -26.88
CA VAL A 193 -9.15 14.96 -27.66
C VAL A 193 -8.19 14.90 -28.86
N GLU A 194 -7.21 15.79 -28.98
CA GLU A 194 -6.19 15.76 -30.05
C GLU A 194 -4.74 15.63 -29.55
N ASN A 195 -4.45 15.88 -28.26
CA ASN A 195 -3.13 15.65 -27.66
C ASN A 195 -3.31 15.02 -26.27
N ALA A 196 -3.55 13.71 -26.21
CA ALA A 196 -3.35 12.99 -24.96
C ALA A 196 -1.95 13.32 -24.39
N SER A 197 -1.79 13.21 -23.07
CA SER A 197 -0.49 13.27 -22.41
C SER A 197 0.39 12.11 -22.90
N ILE A 198 0.98 12.29 -24.07
CA ILE A 198 1.71 11.28 -24.83
C ILE A 198 3.19 11.50 -24.57
N LEU A 199 3.84 10.45 -24.09
CA LEU A 199 5.29 10.36 -24.08
C LEU A 199 5.74 9.66 -25.36
N ASN A 200 6.63 10.28 -26.13
CA ASN A 200 7.19 9.67 -27.34
C ASN A 200 8.54 9.02 -27.06
N ILE A 201 8.66 7.74 -27.44
CA ILE A 201 9.91 6.98 -27.41
C ILE A 201 10.49 6.91 -28.84
N PRO A 202 11.70 7.43 -29.09
CA PRO A 202 12.30 7.48 -30.44
C PRO A 202 12.45 6.11 -31.10
N ALA A 203 12.33 6.07 -32.44
CA ALA A 203 12.55 4.85 -33.22
C ALA A 203 13.97 4.27 -33.02
N GLY A 204 14.05 2.95 -32.82
CA GLY A 204 15.31 2.24 -32.59
C GLY A 204 15.86 2.34 -31.16
N ALA A 205 15.17 3.03 -30.24
CA ALA A 205 15.57 3.12 -28.85
C ALA A 205 14.96 1.99 -28.00
N LEU A 206 15.83 1.19 -27.38
CA LEU A 206 15.52 0.43 -26.17
C LEU A 206 15.96 1.30 -25.00
N LEU A 207 15.01 1.83 -24.23
CA LEU A 207 15.29 2.72 -23.11
C LEU A 207 15.17 1.96 -21.80
N THR A 208 16.24 1.22 -21.49
CA THR A 208 16.44 0.57 -20.19
C THR A 208 17.35 1.42 -19.34
N SER A 209 16.98 1.66 -18.09
CA SER A 209 17.83 2.37 -17.14
C SER A 209 19.13 1.61 -16.89
N LYS A 210 20.25 2.33 -16.94
CA LYS A 210 21.57 1.77 -16.60
C LYS A 210 21.85 1.84 -15.10
N LYS A 211 21.25 2.82 -14.42
CA LYS A 211 21.38 3.00 -12.97
C LYS A 211 20.39 2.12 -12.22
N GLY A 212 19.25 1.79 -12.80
CA GLY A 212 18.09 1.24 -12.09
C GLY A 212 17.55 2.20 -11.04
N LEU A 213 16.49 1.78 -10.34
CA LEU A 213 15.90 2.54 -9.24
C LEU A 213 16.87 2.58 -8.05
N MET A 214 17.55 3.70 -7.84
CA MET A 214 18.61 3.82 -6.83
C MET A 214 18.20 4.54 -5.55
N ASN A 215 17.12 5.31 -5.58
CA ASN A 215 16.73 6.21 -4.50
C ASN A 215 15.21 6.17 -4.26
N THR A 216 14.79 6.71 -3.12
CA THR A 216 13.39 6.71 -2.71
C THR A 216 12.58 7.84 -3.35
N GLY A 217 13.26 8.87 -3.88
CA GLY A 217 12.64 10.11 -4.34
C GLY A 217 12.46 11.16 -3.23
N ILE A 218 12.76 10.79 -1.98
CA ILE A 218 12.73 11.68 -0.83
C ILE A 218 14.16 12.12 -0.51
N ALA A 219 14.48 13.36 -0.85
CA ALA A 219 15.83 13.91 -0.70
C ALA A 219 16.39 13.78 0.73
N SER A 220 15.56 13.93 1.77
CA SER A 220 15.99 13.80 3.16
C SER A 220 16.39 12.36 3.53
N ILE A 221 15.73 11.36 2.95
CA ILE A 221 16.06 9.94 3.13
C ILE A 221 17.31 9.59 2.31
N ASP A 222 17.34 10.05 1.06
CA ASP A 222 18.41 9.71 0.11
C ASP A 222 19.77 10.35 0.47
N ALA A 223 19.77 11.54 1.08
CA ALA A 223 20.99 12.20 1.54
C ALA A 223 21.71 11.41 2.65
N VAL A 224 20.98 10.71 3.51
CA VAL A 224 21.53 9.87 4.57
C VAL A 224 22.29 8.67 4.00
N ALA A 225 21.90 8.19 2.80
CA ALA A 225 22.60 7.11 2.10
C ALA A 225 23.94 7.55 1.46
N LEU A 226 24.07 8.82 1.05
CA LEU A 226 25.24 9.37 0.35
C LEU A 226 26.38 9.83 1.28
N GLY A 227 26.15 9.93 2.59
CA GLY A 227 27.17 10.24 3.59
C GLY A 227 28.20 9.13 3.86
N ARG A 228 28.15 8.01 3.12
CA ARG A 228 29.05 6.87 3.27
C ARG A 228 30.34 7.10 2.48
N PRO A 229 31.54 7.07 3.10
CA PRO A 229 32.78 7.08 2.33
C PRO A 229 32.83 5.83 1.43
N ASN A 230 33.03 6.05 0.13
CA ASN A 230 33.28 5.02 -0.88
C ASN A 230 34.64 4.33 -0.67
N ASN A 231 34.86 3.68 0.48
CA ASN A 231 35.98 2.76 0.64
C ASN A 231 35.60 1.41 0.02
N ARG A 232 35.69 1.35 -1.31
CA ARG A 232 35.80 0.11 -2.08
C ARG A 232 37.10 -0.59 -1.71
N MET A 233 37.10 -1.32 -0.59
CA MET A 233 37.95 -2.48 -0.42
C MET A 233 37.05 -3.70 -0.26
N ILE A 234 37.05 -4.53 -1.30
CA ILE A 234 36.31 -5.78 -1.37
C ILE A 234 36.86 -6.73 -0.30
N ARG A 235 36.11 -6.86 0.79
CA ARG A 235 35.94 -8.14 1.46
C ARG A 235 34.46 -8.48 1.31
N ARG A 236 34.15 -9.74 0.99
CA ARG A 236 32.81 -10.31 1.26
C ARG A 236 32.59 -10.25 2.78
N ALA A 237 32.28 -9.08 3.31
CA ALA A 237 31.52 -9.01 4.53
C ALA A 237 30.11 -9.45 4.12
N GLU A 238 29.55 -10.44 4.79
CA GLU A 238 28.11 -10.61 4.75
C GLU A 238 27.49 -9.25 5.10
N ASP A 239 26.57 -8.77 4.25
CA ASP A 239 25.90 -7.49 4.51
C ASP A 239 25.30 -7.52 5.92
N PRO A 240 25.44 -6.44 6.70
CA PRO A 240 25.05 -6.48 8.10
C PRO A 240 23.54 -6.70 8.22
N LYS A 241 23.14 -7.63 9.09
CA LYS A 241 21.71 -7.89 9.41
C LYS A 241 20.97 -6.62 9.88
N PHE A 242 21.70 -5.67 10.46
CA PHE A 242 21.20 -4.37 10.90
C PHE A 242 22.10 -3.24 10.41
N ASN A 243 21.50 -2.23 9.79
CA ASN A 243 22.17 -1.01 9.37
C ASN A 243 21.55 0.22 10.06
N ASN A 244 22.39 1.07 10.65
CA ASN A 244 21.95 2.27 11.39
C ASN A 244 20.96 2.01 12.55
N CYS A 245 20.95 0.79 13.12
CA CYS A 245 20.03 0.42 14.20
C CYS A 245 20.73 0.45 15.57
N SER A 246 20.14 1.14 16.55
CA SER A 246 20.55 1.08 17.96
C SER A 246 20.32 -0.32 18.56
N ALA A 247 20.91 -0.60 19.73
CA ALA A 247 20.71 -1.88 20.41
C ALA A 247 19.23 -2.11 20.80
N GLU A 248 18.52 -1.04 21.18
CA GLU A 248 17.09 -1.07 21.49
C GLU A 248 16.26 -1.35 20.23
N GLN A 249 16.62 -0.72 19.10
CA GLN A 249 15.98 -0.99 17.81
C GLN A 249 16.21 -2.45 17.40
N GLN A 250 17.43 -2.98 17.52
CA GLN A 250 17.72 -4.38 17.23
C GLN A 250 16.89 -5.34 18.07
N THR A 251 16.73 -5.06 19.38
CA THR A 251 15.87 -5.84 20.28
C THR A 251 14.40 -5.78 19.85
N SER A 252 13.92 -4.58 19.51
CA SER A 252 12.56 -4.38 19.02
C SER A 252 12.30 -5.10 17.67
N ILE A 253 13.28 -5.11 16.77
CA ILE A 253 13.20 -5.85 15.50
C ILE A 253 13.17 -7.34 15.76
N ALA A 254 14.02 -7.87 16.66
CA ALA A 254 14.05 -9.28 17.00
C ALA A 254 12.68 -9.79 17.49
N ALA A 255 12.00 -9.01 18.34
CA ALA A 255 10.64 -9.33 18.77
C ALA A 255 9.62 -9.32 17.61
N GLY A 256 9.78 -8.40 16.65
CA GLY A 256 8.97 -8.38 15.43
C GLY A 256 9.21 -9.60 14.54
N VAL A 257 10.48 -9.99 14.35
CA VAL A 257 10.86 -11.19 13.58
C VAL A 257 10.29 -12.46 14.20
N GLU A 258 10.38 -12.61 15.52
CA GLU A 258 9.77 -13.73 16.24
C GLU A 258 8.25 -13.80 16.00
N ALA A 259 7.55 -12.65 16.08
CA ALA A 259 6.14 -12.58 15.78
C ALA A 259 5.83 -12.92 14.31
N ALA A 260 6.62 -12.43 13.35
CA ALA A 260 6.47 -12.71 11.93
C ALA A 260 6.64 -14.20 11.59
N LEU A 261 7.61 -14.87 12.21
CA LEU A 261 7.82 -16.31 12.06
C LEU A 261 6.63 -17.12 12.58
N ALA A 262 6.11 -16.75 13.76
CA ALA A 262 4.92 -17.38 14.34
C ALA A 262 3.68 -17.16 13.46
N TYR A 263 3.49 -15.93 12.97
CA TYR A 263 2.43 -15.53 12.07
C TYR A 263 2.45 -16.32 10.75
N ASN A 264 3.60 -16.41 10.10
CA ASN A 264 3.72 -17.16 8.85
C ASN A 264 3.49 -18.67 9.07
N THR A 265 3.97 -19.22 10.18
CA THR A 265 3.73 -20.64 10.54
C THR A 265 2.24 -20.93 10.71
N ASP A 266 1.52 -20.09 11.46
CA ASP A 266 0.07 -20.20 11.65
C ASP A 266 -0.70 -20.07 10.33
N ALA A 267 -0.32 -19.10 9.50
CA ALA A 267 -0.90 -18.87 8.18
C ALA A 267 -0.76 -20.09 7.25
N VAL A 268 0.45 -20.67 7.16
CA VAL A 268 0.71 -21.88 6.35
C VAL A 268 -0.11 -23.06 6.87
N ASN A 269 -0.18 -23.25 8.19
CA ASN A 269 -0.98 -24.32 8.79
C ASN A 269 -2.48 -24.16 8.48
N TYR A 270 -3.01 -22.95 8.62
CA TYR A 270 -4.40 -22.65 8.26
C TYR A 270 -4.67 -22.90 6.78
N LEU A 271 -3.77 -22.47 5.89
CA LEU A 271 -3.94 -22.61 4.44
C LEU A 271 -3.91 -24.06 3.95
N ASN A 272 -3.25 -24.95 4.70
CA ASN A 272 -3.27 -26.39 4.46
C ASN A 272 -4.48 -27.11 5.08
N GLY A 273 -5.29 -26.39 5.87
CA GLY A 273 -6.50 -26.89 6.51
C GLY A 273 -7.78 -26.58 5.73
N THR A 274 -8.89 -26.41 6.46
CA THR A 274 -10.17 -26.00 5.89
C THR A 274 -10.25 -24.47 5.89
N LEU A 275 -10.43 -23.88 4.71
CA LEU A 275 -10.50 -22.43 4.56
C LEU A 275 -11.91 -21.92 4.89
N GLY A 276 -11.97 -20.88 5.70
CA GLY A 276 -13.21 -20.23 6.14
C GLY A 276 -13.14 -18.71 6.13
N GLU A 277 -13.74 -18.11 7.17
CA GLU A 277 -13.95 -16.67 7.30
C GLU A 277 -12.63 -15.90 7.23
N ARG A 278 -11.55 -16.41 7.85
CA ARG A 278 -10.24 -15.76 7.83
C ARG A 278 -9.73 -15.55 6.40
N TYR A 279 -9.87 -16.54 5.51
CA TYR A 279 -9.46 -16.37 4.11
C TYR A 279 -10.36 -15.37 3.40
N THR A 280 -11.68 -15.60 3.47
CA THR A 280 -12.64 -14.81 2.69
C THR A 280 -12.68 -13.34 3.09
N THR A 281 -12.35 -13.02 4.34
CA THR A 281 -12.28 -11.63 4.84
C THR A 281 -11.18 -10.82 4.15
N TRP A 282 -10.03 -11.44 3.87
CA TRP A 282 -8.84 -10.72 3.40
C TRP A 282 -8.54 -10.93 1.92
N PHE A 283 -9.03 -12.05 1.35
CA PHE A 283 -8.74 -12.45 -0.04
C PHE A 283 -10.00 -12.69 -0.89
N GLY A 284 -11.18 -12.59 -0.31
CA GLY A 284 -12.45 -12.71 -1.03
C GLY A 284 -12.89 -14.15 -1.25
N ALA A 285 -13.85 -14.34 -2.17
CA ALA A 285 -14.45 -15.65 -2.42
C ALA A 285 -13.42 -16.70 -2.85
N LEU A 286 -13.56 -17.90 -2.28
CA LEU A 286 -12.69 -19.05 -2.55
C LEU A 286 -12.68 -19.37 -4.06
N ALA A 287 -11.48 -19.45 -4.61
CA ALA A 287 -11.21 -19.96 -5.94
C ALA A 287 -9.85 -20.66 -5.91
N ASP A 288 -9.74 -21.82 -6.56
CA ASP A 288 -8.56 -22.68 -6.44
C ASP A 288 -7.28 -21.95 -6.88
N ASN A 289 -7.33 -21.22 -8.00
CA ASN A 289 -6.18 -20.47 -8.50
C ASN A 289 -5.68 -19.40 -7.51
N ARG A 290 -6.59 -18.61 -6.92
CA ARG A 290 -6.25 -17.56 -5.96
C ARG A 290 -5.74 -18.14 -4.65
N THR A 291 -6.29 -19.26 -4.22
CA THR A 291 -5.89 -19.95 -3.01
C THR A 291 -4.46 -20.47 -3.13
N GLU A 292 -4.11 -21.07 -4.27
CA GLU A 292 -2.74 -21.56 -4.52
C GLU A 292 -1.72 -20.42 -4.65
N ILE A 293 -2.11 -19.26 -5.20
CA ILE A 293 -1.24 -18.07 -5.22
C ILE A 293 -0.91 -17.62 -3.80
N VAL A 294 -1.92 -17.44 -2.95
CA VAL A 294 -1.74 -17.02 -1.54
C VAL A 294 -0.91 -18.05 -0.76
N LYS A 295 -1.16 -19.34 -0.94
CA LYS A 295 -0.32 -20.42 -0.38
C LYS A 295 1.13 -20.30 -0.82
N GLY A 296 1.36 -20.05 -2.11
CA GLY A 296 2.69 -19.84 -2.67
C GLY A 296 3.42 -18.68 -2.01
N HIS A 297 2.74 -17.56 -1.76
CA HIS A 297 3.35 -16.39 -1.09
C HIS A 297 3.86 -16.73 0.31
N PHE A 298 3.02 -17.34 1.17
CA PHE A 298 3.43 -17.69 2.53
C PHE A 298 4.42 -18.84 2.59
N ALA A 299 4.32 -19.82 1.69
CA ALA A 299 5.32 -20.88 1.56
C ALA A 299 6.70 -20.32 1.16
N ASN A 300 6.72 -19.38 0.22
CA ASN A 300 7.94 -18.70 -0.20
C ASN A 300 8.55 -17.82 0.90
N LEU A 301 7.76 -17.42 1.89
CA LEU A 301 8.18 -16.56 3.00
C LEU A 301 8.82 -17.35 4.15
N THR A 302 8.43 -18.61 4.38
CA THR A 302 8.80 -19.45 5.55
C THR A 302 10.29 -19.41 5.91
N ASP A 303 11.18 -19.64 4.93
CA ASP A 303 12.62 -19.70 5.18
C ASP A 303 13.34 -18.38 4.85
N LYS A 304 12.60 -17.34 4.46
CA LYS A 304 13.16 -16.05 4.03
C LYS A 304 13.09 -14.95 5.09
N ILE A 305 12.17 -15.03 6.06
CA ILE A 305 12.05 -14.03 7.13
C ILE A 305 13.38 -13.85 7.88
N ASP A 306 14.08 -14.95 8.19
CA ASP A 306 15.37 -14.89 8.91
C ASP A 306 16.52 -14.28 8.09
N GLN A 307 16.37 -14.20 6.77
CA GLN A 307 17.33 -13.63 5.84
C GLN A 307 17.19 -12.11 5.71
N PHE A 308 16.09 -11.53 6.21
CA PHE A 308 15.87 -10.10 6.15
C PHE A 308 16.96 -9.31 6.85
N GLN A 309 17.39 -8.25 6.17
CA GLN A 309 18.28 -7.22 6.70
C GLN A 309 17.45 -5.97 6.96
N PHE A 310 17.75 -5.26 8.05
CA PHE A 310 16.97 -4.11 8.47
C PHE A 310 17.80 -2.84 8.46
N ASP A 311 17.27 -1.79 7.83
CA ASP A 311 17.85 -0.45 7.84
C ASP A 311 16.97 0.49 8.67
N CYS A 312 17.55 1.12 9.69
CA CYS A 312 16.83 1.99 10.62
C CYS A 312 17.03 3.49 10.36
N SER A 313 17.51 3.88 9.17
CA SER A 313 17.80 5.28 8.84
C SER A 313 16.57 6.13 8.50
N CYS A 314 15.42 5.52 8.24
CA CYS A 314 14.20 6.25 7.93
C CYS A 314 13.55 6.82 9.21
N ASP A 315 13.22 8.11 9.20
CA ASP A 315 12.65 8.83 10.35
C ASP A 315 11.22 9.34 10.10
N LYS A 316 10.62 9.01 8.95
CA LYS A 316 9.24 9.38 8.59
C LYS A 316 8.24 8.84 9.61
N GLN A 317 7.54 9.73 10.31
CA GLN A 317 6.70 9.40 11.47
C GLN A 317 5.40 8.68 11.13
N ASP A 318 4.93 8.84 9.89
CA ASP A 318 3.71 8.30 9.30
C ASP A 318 3.93 7.05 8.45
N THR A 319 5.19 6.65 8.26
CA THR A 319 5.57 5.45 7.50
C THR A 319 6.01 4.36 8.46
N PHE A 320 5.56 3.13 8.24
CA PHE A 320 6.06 1.95 8.96
C PHE A 320 7.37 1.48 8.38
N ALA A 321 7.37 1.18 7.08
CA ALA A 321 8.54 0.65 6.39
C ALA A 321 8.42 0.87 4.88
N TYR A 322 9.49 0.55 4.16
CA TYR A 322 9.49 0.42 2.71
C TYR A 322 10.53 -0.61 2.24
N VAL A 323 10.36 -1.11 1.01
CA VAL A 323 11.33 -1.98 0.34
C VAL A 323 11.54 -1.59 -1.13
N TYR A 324 12.66 -2.05 -1.69
CA TYR A 324 12.83 -2.17 -3.13
C TYR A 324 12.51 -3.63 -3.52
N PRO A 325 11.40 -3.91 -4.23
CA PRO A 325 10.93 -5.27 -4.50
C PRO A 325 11.96 -6.20 -5.17
N THR A 326 12.85 -5.64 -5.99
CA THR A 326 13.90 -6.36 -6.72
C THR A 326 15.22 -6.52 -5.95
N ARG A 327 15.28 -6.01 -4.71
CA ARG A 327 16.49 -5.98 -3.86
C ARG A 327 16.24 -6.69 -2.53
N PHE A 328 15.83 -7.95 -2.60
CA PHE A 328 15.86 -8.84 -1.44
C PHE A 328 17.30 -8.89 -0.88
N PRO A 329 17.52 -8.85 0.45
CA PRO A 329 16.52 -9.01 1.53
C PRO A 329 16.27 -7.76 2.41
N THR A 330 16.54 -6.54 1.92
CA THR A 330 16.58 -5.35 2.80
C THR A 330 15.21 -4.69 3.02
N VAL A 331 14.82 -4.51 4.28
CA VAL A 331 13.63 -3.79 4.75
C VAL A 331 14.05 -2.50 5.47
N TYR A 332 13.50 -1.35 5.05
CA TYR A 332 13.81 -0.05 5.64
C TYR A 332 12.71 0.32 6.62
N LEU A 333 13.04 0.47 7.90
CA LEU A 333 12.10 0.72 8.99
C LEU A 333 12.03 2.20 9.33
N CYS A 334 10.82 2.73 9.41
CA CYS A 334 10.52 4.14 9.61
C CYS A 334 9.87 4.41 10.99
N GLY A 335 9.47 5.66 11.24
CA GLY A 335 9.02 6.14 12.54
C GLY A 335 7.79 5.42 13.12
N ALA A 336 6.82 5.02 12.28
CA ALA A 336 5.60 4.35 12.76
C ALA A 336 5.87 2.92 13.25
N PHE A 337 6.86 2.22 12.68
CA PHE A 337 7.24 0.87 13.10
C PHE A 337 7.70 0.84 14.56
N TRP A 338 8.44 1.85 15.01
CA TRP A 338 8.94 1.89 16.39
C TRP A 338 7.83 1.99 17.43
N LYS A 339 6.72 2.67 17.07
CA LYS A 339 5.54 2.87 17.92
C LYS A 339 4.59 1.66 17.91
N ALA A 340 4.74 0.76 16.94
CA ALA A 340 3.90 -0.40 16.78
C ALA A 340 4.16 -1.46 17.89
N PRO A 341 3.13 -2.21 18.30
CA PRO A 341 3.33 -3.36 19.18
C PRO A 341 4.08 -4.47 18.43
N ALA A 342 4.70 -5.40 19.17
CA ALA A 342 5.41 -6.52 18.54
C ALA A 342 4.47 -7.43 17.72
N ASN A 343 3.27 -7.67 18.24
CA ASN A 343 2.17 -8.44 17.64
C ASN A 343 0.87 -7.65 17.80
N GLY A 344 -0.20 -8.07 17.11
CA GLY A 344 -1.50 -7.41 17.16
C GLY A 344 -1.89 -6.91 15.78
N THR A 345 -2.72 -5.86 15.73
CA THR A 345 -3.06 -5.16 14.49
C THR A 345 -1.99 -4.11 14.16
N ASP A 346 -1.58 -4.02 12.89
CA ASP A 346 -0.56 -3.08 12.39
C ASP A 346 0.73 -3.15 13.23
N SER A 347 1.16 -4.38 13.50
CA SER A 347 2.24 -4.73 14.40
C SER A 347 3.60 -4.77 13.70
N LYS A 348 4.68 -4.88 14.48
CA LYS A 348 6.03 -5.11 13.93
C LYS A 348 6.11 -6.42 13.16
N GLY A 349 5.52 -7.50 13.71
CA GLY A 349 5.44 -8.79 13.03
C GLY A 349 4.62 -8.73 11.74
N GLY A 350 3.47 -8.05 11.78
CA GLY A 350 2.64 -7.79 10.59
C GLY A 350 3.37 -6.99 9.52
N THR A 351 4.03 -5.89 9.91
CA THR A 351 4.85 -5.05 9.02
C THR A 351 5.96 -5.86 8.35
N ILE A 352 6.66 -6.73 9.09
CA ILE A 352 7.71 -7.57 8.49
C ILE A 352 7.15 -8.54 7.45
N VAL A 353 5.96 -9.11 7.69
CA VAL A 353 5.28 -9.97 6.70
C VAL A 353 4.83 -9.14 5.50
N HIS A 354 4.21 -7.97 5.72
CA HIS A 354 3.80 -7.02 4.70
C HIS A 354 4.94 -6.74 3.72
N GLU A 355 6.05 -6.20 4.24
CA GLU A 355 7.23 -5.84 3.45
C GLU A 355 7.87 -7.07 2.80
N GLY A 356 7.83 -8.21 3.49
CA GLY A 356 8.29 -9.49 2.95
C GLY A 356 7.54 -9.91 1.68
N THR A 357 6.22 -9.70 1.63
CA THR A 357 5.42 -10.09 0.46
C THR A 357 5.71 -9.28 -0.80
N HIS A 358 6.22 -8.05 -0.65
CA HIS A 358 6.57 -7.19 -1.78
C HIS A 358 7.76 -7.71 -2.59
N PHE A 359 8.67 -8.48 -1.99
CA PHE A 359 9.82 -8.98 -2.73
C PHE A 359 9.37 -9.91 -3.86
N VAL A 360 9.95 -9.71 -5.05
CA VAL A 360 9.55 -10.44 -6.28
C VAL A 360 9.77 -11.95 -6.18
N ASN A 361 10.70 -12.39 -5.34
CA ASN A 361 10.99 -13.81 -5.07
C ASN A 361 10.10 -14.42 -3.97
N ILE A 362 9.14 -13.67 -3.43
CA ILE A 362 8.15 -14.13 -2.44
C ILE A 362 6.76 -14.10 -3.04
N GLY A 363 6.24 -12.89 -3.31
CA GLY A 363 4.90 -12.69 -3.86
C GLY A 363 4.81 -11.52 -4.83
N GLY A 364 5.70 -10.52 -4.74
CA GLY A 364 5.62 -9.35 -5.60
C GLY A 364 4.33 -8.56 -5.41
N THR A 365 3.80 -8.52 -4.18
CA THR A 365 2.58 -7.79 -3.85
C THR A 365 2.76 -6.28 -4.06
N ASP A 366 1.65 -5.58 -4.21
CA ASP A 366 1.57 -4.12 -4.33
C ASP A 366 0.79 -3.52 -3.15
N ASP A 367 0.80 -2.19 -3.06
CA ASP A 367 0.09 -1.41 -2.06
C ASP A 367 -1.20 -0.82 -2.65
N TYR A 368 -2.18 -1.68 -2.95
CA TYR A 368 -3.43 -1.23 -3.58
C TYR A 368 -4.29 -0.37 -2.64
N VAL A 369 -4.35 -0.76 -1.37
CA VAL A 369 -5.09 -0.07 -0.31
C VAL A 369 -4.38 -0.27 1.03
N TYR A 370 -4.46 0.75 1.89
CA TYR A 370 -3.99 0.68 3.27
C TYR A 370 -5.16 0.54 4.27
N GLY A 371 -4.92 -0.18 5.37
CA GLY A 371 -5.84 -0.32 6.48
C GLY A 371 -6.84 -1.48 6.33
N GLN A 372 -7.23 -2.08 7.46
CA GLN A 372 -8.16 -3.23 7.48
C GLN A 372 -9.47 -2.99 6.71
N SER A 373 -10.04 -1.78 6.81
CA SER A 373 -11.28 -1.45 6.10
C SER A 373 -11.08 -1.40 4.58
N GLY A 374 -9.95 -0.88 4.12
CA GLY A 374 -9.56 -0.89 2.71
C GLY A 374 -9.37 -2.33 2.21
N ALA A 375 -8.60 -3.13 2.93
CA ALA A 375 -8.31 -4.52 2.57
C ALA A 375 -9.58 -5.40 2.50
N LYS A 376 -10.50 -5.29 3.47
CA LYS A 376 -11.79 -6.00 3.46
C LYS A 376 -12.67 -5.59 2.28
N ASN A 377 -12.73 -4.29 1.98
CA ASN A 377 -13.47 -3.80 0.83
C ASN A 377 -12.85 -4.31 -0.47
N LEU A 378 -11.52 -4.31 -0.58
CA LEU A 378 -10.81 -4.83 -1.75
C LEU A 378 -11.06 -6.33 -1.94
N ALA A 379 -11.06 -7.12 -0.87
CA ALA A 379 -11.43 -8.54 -0.92
C ALA A 379 -12.84 -8.77 -1.47
N THR A 380 -13.77 -7.83 -1.26
CA THR A 380 -15.13 -7.91 -1.76
C THR A 380 -15.26 -7.40 -3.20
N SER A 381 -14.62 -6.28 -3.52
CA SER A 381 -14.79 -5.59 -4.80
C SER A 381 -13.84 -6.07 -5.90
N ASN A 382 -12.64 -6.52 -5.53
CA ASN A 382 -11.61 -6.99 -6.45
C ASN A 382 -10.67 -8.03 -5.77
N PRO A 383 -11.13 -9.29 -5.63
CA PRO A 383 -10.34 -10.37 -5.04
C PRO A 383 -8.97 -10.59 -5.70
N ASP A 384 -8.85 -10.33 -7.01
CA ASP A 384 -7.59 -10.51 -7.75
C ASP A 384 -6.53 -9.48 -7.32
N GLN A 385 -6.93 -8.25 -6.98
CA GLN A 385 -6.04 -7.29 -6.32
C GLN A 385 -5.84 -7.62 -4.84
N ALA A 386 -6.86 -8.14 -4.15
CA ALA A 386 -6.75 -8.45 -2.72
C ALA A 386 -5.67 -9.51 -2.43
N ILE A 387 -5.54 -10.54 -3.27
CA ILE A 387 -4.47 -11.55 -3.16
C ILE A 387 -3.09 -11.03 -3.57
N MET A 388 -3.02 -9.81 -4.12
CA MET A 388 -1.78 -9.12 -4.46
C MET A 388 -1.58 -7.86 -3.61
N ASN A 389 -2.38 -7.63 -2.57
CA ASN A 389 -2.26 -6.48 -1.68
C ASN A 389 -1.48 -6.88 -0.42
N ALA A 390 -0.39 -6.19 -0.09
CA ALA A 390 0.45 -6.54 1.05
C ALA A 390 -0.28 -6.46 2.40
N ASP A 391 -1.08 -5.40 2.62
CA ASP A 391 -1.91 -5.26 3.82
C ASP A 391 -2.93 -6.42 3.98
N SER A 392 -3.42 -7.00 2.88
CA SER A 392 -4.30 -8.17 2.97
C SER A 392 -3.57 -9.39 3.54
N HIS A 393 -2.29 -9.57 3.21
CA HIS A 393 -1.46 -10.63 3.77
C HIS A 393 -1.13 -10.36 5.24
N GLU A 394 -0.76 -9.13 5.58
CA GLU A 394 -0.54 -8.71 6.95
C GLU A 394 -1.74 -9.00 7.84
N TYR A 395 -2.91 -8.51 7.48
CA TYR A 395 -4.09 -8.71 8.33
C TYR A 395 -4.57 -10.16 8.37
N PHE A 396 -4.31 -10.92 7.32
CA PHE A 396 -4.52 -12.37 7.33
C PHE A 396 -3.63 -13.06 8.36
N VAL A 397 -2.34 -12.72 8.44
CA VAL A 397 -1.43 -13.36 9.40
C VAL A 397 -1.60 -12.85 10.82
N GLU A 398 -1.89 -11.56 11.00
CA GLU A 398 -2.13 -10.96 12.32
C GLU A 398 -3.39 -11.55 12.96
N ASN A 399 -4.42 -11.80 12.15
CA ASN A 399 -5.71 -12.37 12.53
C ASN A 399 -6.29 -11.72 13.81
N LYS A 400 -6.35 -10.38 13.82
CA LYS A 400 -6.91 -9.57 14.92
C LYS A 400 -8.06 -8.68 14.43
N PRO A 401 -9.30 -8.89 14.94
CA PRO A 401 -9.73 -9.97 15.84
C PRO A 401 -9.60 -11.35 15.19
N GLN A 402 -9.59 -12.42 16.01
CA GLN A 402 -9.45 -13.79 15.52
C GLN A 402 -10.64 -14.19 14.65
N LEU A 403 -10.36 -14.61 13.42
CA LEU A 403 -11.30 -15.23 12.49
C LEU A 403 -10.99 -16.72 12.35
N SER A 404 -12.04 -17.52 12.12
CA SER A 404 -11.97 -18.98 12.00
C SER A 404 -11.54 -19.46 10.62
#